data_AF-A0A3D1S4C9-F1
#
_entry.id   AF-A0A3D1S4C9-F1
#
_cell.length_a   1.000
_cell.length_b   1.000
_cell.length_c   1.000
_cell.angle_alpha   90.00
_cell.angle_beta   90.00
_cell.angle_gamma   90.00
#
_symmetry.space_group_name_H-M   'P 1'
#
loop_
_entity.id
_entity.type
_entity.pdbx_description
1 polymer ?
#
loop_
_entity_poly.entity_id
_entity_poly.type
_entity_poly.pdbx_seq_one_letter_code
_entity_poly.pdbx_strand_id
1 'polypeptide(L)'
;MHLTHPKYTYKKGNIYYFSKTVPADLQHHYRKNRLVCSLRTKSFHEAKIAQGKKGSGKADMALSTIQKLYRIETQIKTLPITTRHQQRQDKAMPVINTFKDWLIKSEQQVLPKTKLGEAILYTLNQWDKLTAYMQDGHLNIDNNRAERCIKPFVIGRKNWLFSQTARGAHASAVLYSIIETAKANDLVPFDYLMHVLDTISHADVDVDALLPWKVQLT
;
A
#
# COMPACT_ATOMS: atom_id res chain seq x y z
N MET A 1 -28.25 -17.80 9.75
CA MET A 1 -28.18 -16.42 9.22
C MET A 1 -26.73 -15.94 9.33
N HIS A 2 -25.86 -16.40 8.41
CA HIS A 2 -24.46 -16.00 8.39
C HIS A 2 -24.33 -14.71 7.57
N LEU A 3 -24.37 -13.57 8.25
CA LEU A 3 -23.98 -12.30 7.65
C LEU A 3 -22.46 -12.30 7.54
N THR A 4 -21.92 -12.64 6.36
CA THR A 4 -20.55 -12.27 5.98
C THR A 4 -20.45 -10.76 6.04
N HIS A 5 -19.77 -10.24 7.07
CA HIS A 5 -19.74 -8.81 7.35
C HIS A 5 -19.20 -8.02 6.15
N PRO A 6 -19.91 -6.98 5.65
CA PRO A 6 -19.36 -6.11 4.63
C PRO A 6 -18.14 -5.38 5.19
N LYS A 7 -17.13 -5.16 4.34
CA LYS A 7 -15.81 -4.52 4.63
C LYS A 7 -15.86 -3.14 5.35
N TYR A 8 -17.06 -2.60 5.62
CA TYR A 8 -17.31 -1.25 6.13
C TYR A 8 -18.11 -1.21 7.44
N THR A 9 -18.14 -2.33 8.19
CA THR A 9 -18.85 -2.43 9.47
C THR A 9 -17.88 -2.29 10.65
N TYR A 10 -18.10 -1.33 11.55
CA TYR A 10 -17.31 -1.13 12.78
C TYR A 10 -18.21 -1.32 14.01
N LYS A 11 -17.67 -1.88 15.11
CA LYS A 11 -18.43 -2.14 16.35
C LYS A 11 -17.90 -1.29 17.51
N LYS A 12 -18.80 -0.61 18.22
CA LYS A 12 -18.53 0.06 19.51
C LYS A 12 -19.59 -0.40 20.51
N GLY A 13 -19.20 -1.15 21.54
CA GLY A 13 -20.17 -1.81 22.42
C GLY A 13 -21.06 -2.79 21.64
N ASN A 14 -22.40 -2.66 21.75
CA ASN A 14 -23.38 -3.46 20.99
C ASN A 14 -23.94 -2.74 19.74
N ILE A 15 -23.37 -1.60 19.36
CA ILE A 15 -23.86 -0.80 18.22
C ILE A 15 -22.92 -0.97 17.03
N TYR A 16 -23.51 -1.20 15.85
CA TYR A 16 -22.81 -1.32 14.58
C TYR A 16 -22.84 0.01 13.82
N TYR A 17 -21.68 0.43 13.33
CA TYR A 17 -21.48 1.63 12.54
C TYR A 17 -21.12 1.23 11.11
N PHE A 18 -21.88 1.74 10.14
CA PHE A 18 -21.66 1.49 8.72
C PHE A 18 -21.08 2.77 8.11
N SER A 19 -19.77 2.81 7.90
CA SER A 19 -19.12 4.00 7.35
C SER A 19 -17.92 3.65 6.46
N LYS A 20 -17.69 4.45 5.41
CA LYS A 20 -16.47 4.34 4.59
C LYS A 20 -15.23 4.80 5.35
N THR A 21 -15.39 5.60 6.40
CA THR A 21 -14.34 6.15 7.26
C THR A 21 -14.56 5.75 8.72
N VAL A 22 -13.49 5.33 9.41
CA VAL A 22 -13.55 5.00 10.84
C VAL A 22 -13.85 6.29 11.63
N PRO A 23 -14.91 6.34 12.45
CA PRO A 23 -15.21 7.47 13.34
C PRO A 23 -13.99 7.87 14.18
N ALA A 24 -13.77 9.18 14.39
CA ALA A 24 -12.54 9.71 14.99
C ALA A 24 -12.20 9.08 16.36
N ASP A 25 -13.22 8.82 17.15
CA ASP A 25 -13.17 8.17 18.46
C ASP A 25 -12.85 6.66 18.38
N LEU A 26 -13.02 6.01 17.23
CA LEU A 26 -12.70 4.59 17.00
C LEU A 26 -11.38 4.37 16.24
N GLN A 27 -10.73 5.44 15.78
CA GLN A 27 -9.50 5.36 14.98
C GLN A 27 -8.32 4.71 15.71
N HIS A 28 -8.30 4.80 17.05
CA HIS A 28 -7.25 4.18 17.86
C HIS A 28 -7.38 2.64 17.93
N HIS A 29 -8.61 2.12 17.84
CA HIS A 29 -8.88 0.68 17.78
C HIS A 29 -8.74 0.10 16.36
N TYR A 30 -9.09 0.89 15.34
CA TYR A 30 -9.04 0.47 13.93
C TYR A 30 -8.09 1.36 13.13
N ARG A 31 -6.79 1.28 13.42
CA ARG A 31 -5.77 1.82 12.50
C ARG A 31 -5.70 0.89 11.30
N LYS A 32 -6.13 1.36 10.11
CA LYS A 32 -5.72 0.69 8.86
C LYS A 32 -4.20 0.68 8.86
N ASN A 33 -3.60 -0.50 8.92
CA ASN A 33 -2.21 -0.71 8.53
C ASN A 33 -2.11 -0.38 7.04
N ARG A 34 -2.00 0.92 6.73
CA ARG A 34 -1.68 1.34 5.38
C ARG A 34 -0.24 0.89 5.17
N LEU A 35 -0.02 0.10 4.12
CA LEU A 35 1.29 0.00 3.51
C LEU A 35 1.61 1.36 2.90
N VAL A 36 2.09 2.29 3.74
CA VAL A 36 2.51 3.63 3.30
C VAL A 36 3.95 3.59 2.77
N CYS A 37 4.64 2.48 2.98
CA CYS A 37 6.05 2.36 2.66
C CYS A 37 6.32 1.03 1.96
N SER A 38 6.85 1.13 0.74
CA SER A 38 7.82 0.16 0.27
C SER A 38 9.00 0.15 1.25
N LEU A 39 9.58 -1.02 1.54
CA LEU A 39 10.93 -1.13 2.11
C LEU A 39 11.82 -0.20 1.29
N ARG A 40 12.17 0.98 1.82
CA ARG A 40 12.87 2.03 1.09
C ARG A 40 14.31 1.59 0.89
N THR A 41 14.53 0.66 -0.04
CA THR A 41 15.83 0.13 -0.45
C THR A 41 16.79 1.25 -0.80
N LYS A 42 16.26 2.39 -1.26
CA LYS A 42 17.00 3.62 -1.50
C LYS A 42 17.85 4.06 -0.30
N SER A 43 17.36 3.97 0.94
CA SER A 43 18.13 4.39 2.12
C SER A 43 19.32 3.46 2.39
N PHE A 44 19.14 2.15 2.24
CA PHE A 44 20.27 1.20 2.31
C PHE A 44 21.19 1.28 1.09
N HIS A 45 20.67 1.67 -0.08
CA HIS A 45 21.45 1.91 -1.28
C HIS A 45 22.33 3.16 -1.13
N GLU A 46 21.79 4.26 -0.59
CA GLU A 46 22.53 5.46 -0.22
C GLU A 46 23.58 5.15 0.85
N ALA A 47 23.24 4.32 1.86
CA ALA A 47 24.20 3.86 2.85
C ALA A 47 25.34 3.04 2.23
N LYS A 48 25.04 2.18 1.24
CA LYS A 48 26.04 1.43 0.47
C LYS A 48 26.94 2.35 -0.36
N ILE A 49 26.36 3.34 -1.04
CA ILE A 49 27.12 4.35 -1.78
C ILE A 49 28.07 5.10 -0.84
N ALA A 50 27.58 5.49 0.34
CA ALA A 50 28.38 6.17 1.36
C ALA A 50 29.48 5.29 1.98
N GLN A 51 29.30 3.96 2.01
CA GLN A 51 30.33 3.01 2.47
C GLN A 51 31.48 2.82 1.47
N GLY A 52 31.29 3.13 0.18
CA GLY A 52 32.29 2.91 -0.87
C GLY A 52 32.49 1.42 -1.23
N LYS A 53 33.50 1.11 -2.06
CA LYS A 53 33.75 -0.25 -2.60
C LYS A 53 34.51 -1.20 -1.65
N LYS A 54 34.60 -0.93 -0.34
CA LYS A 54 35.36 -1.77 0.60
C LYS A 54 34.50 -2.91 1.16
N GLY A 55 34.52 -4.06 0.48
CA GLY A 55 34.00 -5.34 0.98
C GLY A 55 32.48 -5.39 1.20
N SER A 56 31.97 -6.57 1.60
CA SER A 56 30.55 -6.76 1.95
C SER A 56 30.28 -6.11 3.31
N GLY A 57 29.54 -4.99 3.31
CA GLY A 57 29.18 -4.26 4.52
C GLY A 57 27.82 -4.65 5.10
N LYS A 58 27.47 -4.05 6.26
CA LYS A 58 26.13 -4.15 6.85
C LYS A 58 25.02 -3.72 5.86
N ALA A 59 25.28 -2.74 4.99
CA ALA A 59 24.33 -2.32 3.97
C ALA A 59 24.04 -3.43 2.94
N ASP A 60 25.06 -4.21 2.54
CA ASP A 60 24.89 -5.35 1.63
C ASP A 60 24.06 -6.47 2.25
N MET A 61 24.27 -6.76 3.53
CA MET A 61 23.47 -7.74 4.26
C MET A 61 21.99 -7.35 4.31
N ALA A 62 21.69 -6.08 4.56
CA ALA A 62 20.31 -5.57 4.52
C ALA A 62 19.71 -5.70 3.12
N LEU A 63 20.42 -5.25 2.08
CA LEU A 63 19.95 -5.33 0.69
C LEU A 63 19.75 -6.79 0.23
N SER A 64 20.66 -7.69 0.59
CA SER A 64 20.55 -9.13 0.29
C SER A 64 19.32 -9.74 0.95
N THR A 65 19.04 -9.38 2.21
CA THR A 65 17.85 -9.88 2.92
C THR A 65 16.56 -9.37 2.28
N ILE A 66 16.52 -8.08 1.91
CA ILE A 66 15.38 -7.52 1.17
C ILE A 66 15.20 -8.23 -0.17
N GLN A 67 16.28 -8.46 -0.93
CA GLN A 67 16.22 -9.20 -2.20
C GLN A 67 15.68 -10.62 -2.02
N LYS A 68 16.04 -11.33 -0.94
CA LYS A 68 15.47 -12.65 -0.62
C LYS A 68 13.95 -12.57 -0.45
N LEU A 69 13.43 -11.57 0.25
CA LEU A 69 11.98 -11.36 0.40
C LEU A 69 11.30 -11.13 -0.96
N TYR A 70 11.87 -10.27 -1.82
CA TYR A 70 11.33 -10.04 -3.16
C TYR A 70 11.36 -11.30 -4.06
N ARG A 71 12.37 -12.16 -3.91
CA ARG A 71 12.41 -13.45 -4.62
C ARG A 71 11.26 -14.36 -4.20
N ILE A 72 10.98 -14.45 -2.89
CA ILE A 72 9.82 -15.20 -2.38
C ILE A 72 8.52 -14.62 -2.97
N GLU A 73 8.34 -13.31 -2.91
CA GLU A 73 7.15 -12.64 -3.48
C GLU A 73 6.96 -12.90 -4.98
N THR A 74 8.06 -12.96 -5.73
CA THR A 74 8.01 -13.24 -7.17
C THR A 74 7.52 -14.67 -7.44
N GLN A 75 7.97 -15.65 -6.65
CA GLN A 75 7.58 -17.05 -6.78
C GLN A 75 6.11 -17.29 -6.45
N ILE A 76 5.56 -16.54 -5.50
CA ILE A 76 4.17 -16.71 -5.02
C ILE A 76 3.17 -15.78 -5.70
N LYS A 77 3.62 -14.94 -6.65
CA LYS A 77 2.82 -13.87 -7.26
C LYS A 77 1.57 -14.38 -7.99
N THR A 78 1.68 -15.53 -8.66
CA THR A 78 0.60 -16.13 -9.47
C THR A 78 -0.29 -17.08 -8.66
N LEU A 79 0.05 -17.34 -7.39
CA LEU A 79 -0.70 -18.25 -6.54
C LEU A 79 -2.01 -17.60 -6.04
N PRO A 80 -3.01 -18.43 -5.70
CA PRO A 80 -4.20 -17.96 -5.01
C PRO A 80 -3.85 -17.20 -3.72
N ILE A 81 -4.68 -16.22 -3.37
CA ILE A 81 -4.45 -15.29 -2.25
C ILE A 81 -4.21 -16.03 -0.92
N THR A 82 -4.97 -17.10 -0.66
CA THR A 82 -4.85 -17.93 0.55
C THR A 82 -3.50 -18.65 0.60
N THR A 83 -3.08 -19.26 -0.50
CA THR A 83 -1.77 -19.91 -0.63
C THR A 83 -0.63 -18.91 -0.54
N ARG A 84 -0.79 -17.71 -1.12
CA ARG A 84 0.18 -16.61 -1.01
C ARG A 84 0.39 -16.21 0.45
N HIS A 85 -0.69 -16.06 1.22
CA HIS A 85 -0.61 -15.79 2.65
C HIS A 85 0.12 -16.92 3.40
N GLN A 86 -0.24 -18.18 3.15
CA GLN A 86 0.42 -19.32 3.81
C GLN A 86 1.92 -19.36 3.51
N GLN A 87 2.31 -19.22 2.24
CA GLN A 87 3.73 -19.21 1.84
C GLN A 87 4.51 -18.04 2.46
N ARG A 88 3.86 -16.89 2.68
CA ARG A 88 4.46 -15.76 3.42
C ARG A 88 4.75 -16.14 4.87
N GLN A 89 3.80 -16.78 5.55
CA GLN A 89 4.00 -17.25 6.92
C GLN A 89 5.13 -18.28 7.00
N ASP A 90 5.17 -19.24 6.08
CA ASP A 90 6.14 -20.34 6.13
C ASP A 90 7.56 -19.90 5.73
N LYS A 91 7.69 -19.07 4.69
CA LYS A 91 9.00 -18.74 4.08
C LYS A 91 9.48 -17.34 4.40
N ALA A 92 8.60 -16.34 4.39
CA ALA A 92 9.00 -14.94 4.55
C ALA A 92 9.07 -14.51 6.03
N MET A 93 8.16 -15.00 6.88
CA MET A 93 8.14 -14.65 8.31
C MET A 93 9.45 -15.00 9.04
N PRO A 94 10.07 -16.17 8.84
CA PRO A 94 11.35 -16.48 9.48
C PRO A 94 12.48 -15.53 9.05
N VAL A 95 12.49 -15.15 7.77
CA VAL A 95 13.46 -14.19 7.22
C VAL A 95 13.25 -12.80 7.82
N ILE A 96 12.00 -12.35 7.94
CA ILE A 96 11.64 -11.07 8.54
C ILE A 96 12.04 -11.01 10.01
N ASN A 97 11.75 -12.06 10.79
CA ASN A 97 12.11 -12.11 12.20
C ASN A 97 13.63 -12.05 12.39
N THR A 98 14.37 -12.86 11.63
CA THR A 98 15.84 -12.83 11.63
C THR A 98 16.37 -11.45 11.24
N PHE A 99 15.72 -10.80 10.26
CA PHE A 99 16.09 -9.46 9.83
C PHE A 99 15.85 -8.40 10.91
N LYS A 100 14.74 -8.51 11.66
CA LYS A 100 14.43 -7.62 12.77
C LYS A 100 15.49 -7.69 13.86
N ASP A 101 15.83 -8.91 14.27
CA ASP A 101 16.83 -9.14 15.31
C ASP A 101 18.20 -8.62 14.89
N TRP A 102 18.54 -8.82 13.61
CA TRP A 102 19.76 -8.27 13.03
C TRP A 102 19.76 -6.73 13.00
N LEU A 103 18.64 -6.08 12.68
CA LEU A 103 18.52 -4.62 12.68
C LEU A 103 18.68 -4.04 14.09
N ILE A 104 18.01 -4.63 15.09
CA ILE A 104 18.11 -4.20 16.50
C ILE A 104 19.56 -4.32 17.00
N LYS A 105 20.24 -5.45 16.72
CA LYS A 105 21.66 -5.62 17.07
C LYS A 105 22.56 -4.64 16.31
N SER A 106 22.25 -4.37 15.04
CA SER A 106 23.04 -3.47 14.21
C SER A 106 22.90 -2.01 14.62
N GLU A 107 21.73 -1.59 15.11
CA GLU A 107 21.48 -0.24 15.63
C GLU A 107 22.42 0.10 16.79
N GLN A 108 22.63 -0.83 17.72
CA GLN A 108 23.53 -0.65 18.87
C GLN A 108 25.01 -0.49 18.49
N GLN A 109 25.38 -0.92 17.28
CA GLN A 109 26.76 -0.96 16.80
C GLN A 109 27.08 0.14 15.79
N VAL A 110 26.10 0.96 15.39
CA VAL A 110 26.26 1.96 14.33
C VAL A 110 25.93 3.34 14.89
N LEU A 111 26.77 4.32 14.55
CA LEU A 111 26.54 5.71 14.92
C LEU A 111 25.25 6.24 14.27
N PRO A 112 24.29 6.79 15.04
CA PRO A 112 22.97 7.17 14.55
C PRO A 112 22.98 8.18 13.39
N LYS A 113 23.96 9.10 13.38
CA LYS A 113 24.10 10.16 12.36
C LYS A 113 24.75 9.71 11.05
N THR A 114 25.14 8.43 10.94
CA THR A 114 25.67 7.89 9.69
C THR A 114 24.53 7.52 8.75
N LYS A 115 24.76 7.50 7.44
CA LYS A 115 23.74 7.06 6.47
C LYS A 115 23.21 5.65 6.75
N LEU A 116 24.06 4.77 7.26
CA LEU A 116 23.65 3.43 7.70
C LEU A 116 22.78 3.46 8.95
N GLY A 117 23.15 4.27 9.96
CA GLY A 117 22.36 4.46 11.18
C GLY A 117 20.98 5.04 10.88
N GLU A 118 20.91 6.07 10.05
CA GLU A 118 19.66 6.67 9.56
C GLU A 118 18.77 5.62 8.86
N ALA A 119 19.35 4.76 8.01
CA ALA A 119 18.61 3.72 7.30
C ALA A 119 18.06 2.63 8.23
N ILE A 120 18.86 2.18 9.21
CA ILE A 120 18.44 1.18 10.20
C ILE A 120 17.31 1.76 11.06
N LEU A 121 17.50 2.95 11.64
CA LEU A 121 16.51 3.59 12.50
C LEU A 121 15.20 3.87 11.75
N TYR A 122 15.29 4.35 10.50
CA TYR A 122 14.10 4.54 9.66
C TYR A 122 13.34 3.22 9.44
N THR A 123 14.06 2.13 9.19
CA THR A 123 13.46 0.81 8.95
C THR A 123 12.76 0.28 10.21
N LEU A 124 13.40 0.41 11.37
CA LEU A 124 12.81 0.02 12.66
C LEU A 124 11.56 0.86 12.98
N ASN A 125 11.62 2.17 12.77
CA ASN A 125 10.48 3.07 12.99
C ASN A 125 9.27 2.81 12.08
N GLN A 126 9.50 2.19 10.91
CA GLN A 126 8.43 1.83 9.98
C GLN A 126 8.10 0.33 10.00
N TRP A 127 8.65 -0.44 10.95
CA TRP A 127 8.60 -1.89 10.94
C TRP A 127 7.19 -2.46 10.76
N ASP A 128 6.25 -2.03 11.60
CA ASP A 128 4.86 -2.53 11.57
C ASP A 128 4.19 -2.32 10.21
N LYS A 129 4.49 -1.20 9.55
CA LYS A 129 3.98 -0.90 8.21
C LYS A 129 4.65 -1.77 7.15
N LEU A 130 5.96 -1.96 7.26
CA LEU A 130 6.74 -2.79 6.32
C LEU A 130 6.37 -4.27 6.41
N THR A 131 5.93 -4.75 7.57
CA THR A 131 5.49 -6.14 7.76
C THR A 131 3.98 -6.34 7.58
N ALA A 132 3.20 -5.27 7.38
CA ALA A 132 1.75 -5.36 7.27
C ALA A 132 1.28 -6.27 6.12
N TYR A 133 2.03 -6.34 5.01
CA TYR A 133 1.68 -7.21 3.87
C TYR A 133 1.73 -8.72 4.19
N MET A 134 2.36 -9.11 5.31
CA MET A 134 2.33 -10.48 5.80
C MET A 134 0.96 -10.88 6.36
N GLN A 135 0.17 -9.92 6.84
CA GLN A 135 -1.09 -10.18 7.54
C GLN A 135 -2.23 -10.56 6.60
N ASP A 136 -2.16 -10.13 5.34
CA ASP A 136 -3.21 -10.38 4.36
C ASP A 136 -2.57 -10.70 3.01
N GLY A 137 -2.99 -11.84 2.46
CA GLY A 137 -2.62 -12.28 1.13
C GLY A 137 -2.89 -11.21 0.08
N HIS A 138 -3.94 -10.38 0.16
CA HIS A 138 -4.27 -9.34 -0.83
C HIS A 138 -3.23 -8.22 -0.97
N LEU A 139 -2.41 -8.01 0.06
CA LEU A 139 -1.47 -6.91 0.10
C LEU A 139 -0.21 -7.23 -0.71
N ASN A 140 0.38 -6.18 -1.29
CA ASN A 140 1.68 -6.26 -1.96
C ASN A 140 2.81 -5.86 -0.98
N ILE A 141 4.01 -6.40 -1.20
CA ILE A 141 5.22 -6.04 -0.42
C ILE A 141 5.57 -4.55 -0.50
N ASP A 142 5.15 -3.88 -1.57
CA ASP A 142 5.41 -2.47 -1.81
C ASP A 142 4.17 -1.73 -2.33
N ASN A 143 4.24 -0.41 -2.27
CA ASN A 143 3.22 0.51 -2.76
C ASN A 143 3.50 0.98 -4.20
N ASN A 144 4.43 0.35 -4.93
CA ASN A 144 4.91 0.85 -6.24
C ASN A 144 3.77 0.96 -7.25
N ARG A 145 2.79 0.05 -7.20
CA ARG A 145 1.60 0.12 -8.07
C ARG A 145 0.82 1.42 -7.83
N ALA A 146 0.56 1.76 -6.57
CA ALA A 146 -0.15 2.99 -6.22
C ALA A 146 0.66 4.23 -6.60
N GLU A 147 1.98 4.23 -6.37
CA GLU A 147 2.87 5.31 -6.78
C GLU A 147 2.89 5.51 -8.31
N ARG A 148 2.86 4.41 -9.08
CA ARG A 148 2.77 4.47 -10.55
C ARG A 148 1.41 5.01 -11.01
N CYS A 149 0.31 4.60 -10.40
CA CYS A 149 -1.04 5.08 -10.73
C CYS A 149 -1.20 6.59 -10.49
N ILE A 150 -0.61 7.15 -9.43
CA ILE A 150 -0.71 8.59 -9.14
C ILE A 150 0.29 9.44 -9.94
N LYS A 151 1.34 8.84 -10.52
CA LYS A 151 2.40 9.57 -11.23
C LYS A 151 1.90 10.42 -12.40
N PRO A 152 0.99 9.97 -13.28
CA PRO A 152 0.42 10.81 -14.34
C PRO A 152 -0.25 12.07 -13.80
N PHE A 153 -1.02 11.98 -12.72
CA PHE A 153 -1.62 13.13 -12.05
C PHE A 153 -0.56 14.10 -11.51
N VAL A 154 0.48 13.57 -10.86
CA VAL A 154 1.58 14.39 -10.30
C VAL A 154 2.37 15.13 -11.39
N ILE A 155 2.47 14.55 -12.59
CA ILE A 155 3.08 15.20 -13.76
C ILE A 155 2.10 16.23 -14.34
N GLY A 156 0.84 15.85 -14.56
CA GLY A 156 -0.20 16.71 -15.12
C GLY A 156 -0.41 17.99 -14.34
N ARG A 157 -0.49 17.92 -13.00
CA ARG A 157 -0.67 19.11 -12.14
C ARG A 157 0.44 20.16 -12.28
N LYS A 158 1.64 19.79 -12.75
CA LYS A 158 2.71 20.77 -13.02
C LYS A 158 2.44 21.57 -14.29
N ASN A 159 1.66 21.00 -15.21
CA ASN A 159 1.36 21.56 -16.52
C ASN A 159 -0.05 22.18 -16.60
N TRP A 160 -0.92 21.91 -15.62
CA TRP A 160 -2.27 22.48 -15.58
C TRP A 160 -2.26 23.86 -14.93
N LEU A 161 -2.70 24.87 -15.70
CA LEU A 161 -3.00 26.18 -15.15
C LEU A 161 -4.14 26.02 -14.13
N PHE A 162 -4.01 26.67 -12.97
CA PHE A 162 -5.03 26.73 -11.89
C PHE A 162 -5.18 25.51 -10.96
N SER A 163 -4.24 24.55 -10.95
CA SER A 163 -4.21 23.43 -9.98
C SER A 163 -3.61 23.82 -8.60
N GLN A 164 -4.01 24.97 -8.03
CA GLN A 164 -3.37 25.54 -6.82
C GLN A 164 -4.21 25.49 -5.55
N THR A 165 -5.48 25.08 -5.62
CA THR A 165 -6.38 25.07 -4.46
C THR A 165 -6.51 23.67 -3.86
N ALA A 166 -6.65 23.60 -2.52
CA ALA A 166 -6.90 22.34 -1.82
C ALA A 166 -8.21 21.67 -2.29
N ARG A 167 -9.24 22.48 -2.60
CA ARG A 167 -10.52 22.01 -3.17
C ARG A 167 -10.32 21.37 -4.55
N GLY A 168 -9.56 22.00 -5.44
CA GLY A 168 -9.25 21.44 -6.76
C GLY A 168 -8.43 20.15 -6.67
N ALA A 169 -7.47 20.09 -5.73
CA ALA A 169 -6.70 18.88 -5.47
C ALA A 169 -7.60 17.73 -4.96
N HIS A 170 -8.54 18.02 -4.07
CA HIS A 170 -9.50 17.04 -3.58
C HIS A 170 -10.42 16.53 -4.69
N ALA A 171 -11.03 17.42 -5.47
CA ALA A 171 -11.88 17.04 -6.60
C ALA A 171 -11.13 16.16 -7.62
N SER A 172 -9.88 16.53 -7.94
CA SER A 172 -9.04 15.73 -8.81
C SER A 172 -8.73 14.36 -8.22
N ALA A 173 -8.38 14.28 -6.94
CA ALA A 173 -8.10 13.00 -6.29
C ALA A 173 -9.31 12.06 -6.32
N VAL A 174 -10.53 12.58 -6.17
CA VAL A 174 -11.77 11.80 -6.31
C VAL A 174 -11.91 11.26 -7.74
N LEU A 175 -11.80 12.13 -8.75
CA LEU A 175 -11.94 11.74 -10.16
C LEU A 175 -10.91 10.69 -10.58
N TYR A 176 -9.63 10.91 -10.25
CA TYR A 176 -8.57 9.96 -10.55
C TYR A 176 -8.75 8.64 -9.81
N SER A 177 -9.28 8.66 -8.58
CA SER A 177 -9.61 7.42 -7.87
C SER A 177 -10.67 6.60 -8.59
N ILE A 178 -11.69 7.25 -9.15
CA ILE A 178 -12.74 6.59 -9.94
C ILE A 178 -12.14 5.98 -11.21
N ILE A 179 -11.37 6.77 -11.97
CA ILE A 179 -10.72 6.32 -13.22
C ILE A 179 -9.76 5.14 -12.96
N GLU A 180 -8.89 5.25 -11.95
CA GLU A 180 -7.93 4.18 -11.64
C GLU A 180 -8.63 2.92 -11.10
N THR A 181 -9.79 3.07 -10.44
CA THR A 181 -10.61 1.91 -10.05
C THR A 181 -11.27 1.27 -11.25
N ALA A 182 -11.78 2.03 -12.23
CA ALA A 182 -12.34 1.50 -13.48
C ALA A 182 -11.28 0.69 -14.25
N LYS A 183 -10.09 1.26 -14.45
CA LYS A 183 -8.96 0.54 -15.08
C LYS A 183 -8.56 -0.72 -14.32
N ALA A 184 -8.63 -0.69 -12.99
CA ALA A 184 -8.29 -1.86 -12.17
C ALA A 184 -9.33 -2.99 -12.25
N ASN A 185 -10.50 -2.74 -12.82
CA ASN A 185 -11.54 -3.72 -13.13
C ASN A 185 -11.65 -3.94 -14.65
N ASP A 186 -10.58 -3.63 -15.40
CA ASP A 186 -10.48 -3.84 -16.84
C ASP A 186 -11.55 -3.11 -17.69
N LEU A 187 -12.12 -2.03 -17.15
CA LEU A 187 -13.06 -1.17 -17.87
C LEU A 187 -12.34 -0.07 -18.65
N VAL A 188 -12.88 0.26 -19.82
CA VAL A 188 -12.52 1.48 -20.55
C VAL A 188 -13.03 2.69 -19.76
N PRO A 189 -12.16 3.59 -19.26
CA PRO A 189 -12.61 4.66 -18.36
C PRO A 189 -13.60 5.63 -18.97
N PHE A 190 -13.52 5.87 -20.29
CA PHE A 190 -14.44 6.74 -20.99
C PHE A 190 -15.86 6.17 -20.96
N ASP A 191 -16.03 4.92 -21.39
CA ASP A 191 -17.32 4.24 -21.44
C ASP A 191 -17.92 4.10 -20.04
N TYR A 192 -17.09 3.78 -19.05
CA TYR A 192 -17.53 3.72 -17.65
C TYR A 192 -18.02 5.07 -17.12
N LEU A 193 -17.28 6.15 -17.37
CA LEU A 193 -17.72 7.47 -16.92
C LEU A 193 -18.98 7.93 -17.65
N MET A 194 -19.10 7.66 -18.95
CA MET A 194 -20.31 7.96 -19.71
C MET A 194 -21.52 7.21 -19.16
N HIS A 195 -21.38 5.90 -18.91
CA HIS A 195 -22.43 5.09 -18.30
C HIS A 195 -22.84 5.60 -16.92
N VAL A 196 -21.87 5.95 -16.06
CA VAL A 196 -22.14 6.49 -14.72
C VAL A 196 -22.88 7.82 -14.79
N LEU A 197 -22.43 8.75 -15.64
CA LEU A 197 -23.03 10.09 -15.78
C LEU A 197 -24.45 10.01 -16.38
N ASP A 198 -24.65 9.14 -17.38
CA ASP A 198 -25.95 8.89 -17.97
C ASP A 198 -26.92 8.29 -16.94
N THR A 199 -26.49 7.24 -16.23
CA THR A 199 -27.34 6.57 -15.25
C THR A 199 -27.71 7.50 -14.08
N ILE A 200 -26.75 8.26 -13.53
CA ILE A 200 -27.00 9.23 -12.44
C ILE A 200 -27.99 10.34 -12.82
N SER A 201 -28.17 10.62 -14.11
CA SER A 201 -29.15 11.61 -14.56
C SER A 201 -30.61 11.18 -14.38
N HIS A 202 -30.86 9.89 -14.13
CA HIS A 202 -32.18 9.32 -13.88
C HIS A 202 -32.57 9.42 -12.39
N ALA A 203 -33.87 9.35 -12.10
CA ALA A 203 -34.37 9.34 -10.71
C ALA A 203 -34.14 7.96 -10.04
N ASP A 204 -33.95 7.95 -8.71
CA ASP A 204 -33.85 6.74 -7.87
C ASP A 204 -32.75 5.73 -8.27
N VAL A 205 -31.55 6.23 -8.55
CA VAL A 205 -30.40 5.42 -8.98
C VAL A 205 -29.72 4.73 -7.79
N ASP A 206 -29.55 3.41 -7.88
CA ASP A 206 -28.67 2.66 -6.98
C ASP A 206 -27.19 2.91 -7.32
N VAL A 207 -26.55 3.78 -6.56
CA VAL A 207 -25.12 4.11 -6.71
C VAL A 207 -24.24 2.88 -6.51
N ASP A 208 -24.67 1.89 -5.71
CA ASP A 208 -23.89 0.67 -5.51
C ASP A 208 -23.91 -0.24 -6.74
N ALA A 209 -24.90 -0.11 -7.62
CA ALA A 209 -24.93 -0.81 -8.92
C ALA A 209 -23.90 -0.24 -9.90
N LEU A 210 -23.55 1.04 -9.76
CA LEU A 210 -22.58 1.75 -10.60
C LEU A 210 -21.12 1.47 -10.24
N LEU A 211 -20.84 0.63 -9.26
CA LEU A 211 -19.46 0.33 -8.84
C LEU A 211 -18.71 -0.42 -9.96
N PRO A 212 -17.41 -0.12 -10.20
CA PRO A 212 -16.66 -0.68 -11.33
C PRO A 212 -16.59 -2.21 -11.44
N TRP A 213 -16.83 -2.94 -10.35
CA TRP A 213 -16.85 -4.41 -10.32
C TRP A 213 -18.25 -5.01 -10.48
N LYS A 214 -19.30 -4.19 -10.57
CA LYS A 214 -20.68 -4.61 -10.80
C LYS A 214 -21.18 -4.26 -12.21
N VAL A 215 -20.60 -3.24 -12.83
CA VAL A 215 -20.96 -2.84 -14.19
C VAL A 215 -20.28 -3.77 -15.21
N GLN A 216 -21.05 -4.24 -16.19
CA GLN A 216 -20.54 -4.96 -17.34
C GLN A 216 -20.71 -4.07 -18.57
N LEU A 217 -19.62 -3.45 -19.01
CA LEU A 217 -19.56 -2.68 -20.25
C LEU A 217 -18.83 -3.55 -21.28
N THR A 218 -19.43 -3.69 -22.46
CA THR A 218 -18.89 -4.49 -23.57
C THR A 218 -17.90 -3.67 -24.37
#